data_AF-A0A925D218-F1
#
_entry.id   AF-A0A925D218-F1
#
_cell.length_a   1.000
_cell.length_b   1.000
_cell.length_c   1.000
_cell.angle_alpha   90.00
_cell.angle_beta   90.00
_cell.angle_gamma   90.00
#
_symmetry.space_group_name_H-M   'P 1'
#
loop_
_entity.id
_entity.type
_entity.pdbx_description
1 polymer ?
#
loop_
_entity_poly.entity_id
_entity_poly.type
_entity_poly.pdbx_seq_one_letter_code
_entity_poly.pdbx_strand_id
1 'polypeptide(L)'
;MKPILDGCTIAVSLQTHTAIFMEVGIHYENRYELFQFLISDYGFQVTKELHRPQMAGSFMVVLTGAPFMLLYTYDRGFFDVEISSHSDKDSVYSLSYIEDLIYNPEKINAREVTSNAERLTGTNKFLKQDFDKIVGLMDEKHYPDTKQKLDEGLRKQFFLRNPGARG
;
A
#
# COMPACT_ATOMS: atom_id res chain seq x y z
N MET A 1 16.78 26.83 -36.87
CA MET A 1 17.56 25.60 -36.60
C MET A 1 18.36 25.84 -35.34
N LYS A 2 18.27 25.14 -34.20
CA LYS A 2 17.46 24.07 -33.60
C LYS A 2 17.38 24.44 -32.10
N PRO A 3 16.31 24.10 -31.35
CA PRO A 3 16.38 24.09 -29.89
C PRO A 3 17.06 22.80 -29.43
N ILE A 4 18.00 22.89 -28.49
CA ILE A 4 18.47 21.73 -27.73
C ILE A 4 17.75 21.82 -26.39
N LEU A 5 16.70 21.01 -26.27
CA LEU A 5 16.09 20.64 -25.01
C LEU A 5 16.95 19.52 -24.44
N ASP A 6 17.85 19.85 -23.52
CA ASP A 6 18.51 18.83 -22.71
C ASP A 6 17.51 18.37 -21.64
N GLY A 7 16.93 17.20 -21.92
CA GLY A 7 16.12 16.45 -20.98
C GLY A 7 16.94 16.09 -19.76
N CYS A 8 16.54 16.65 -18.61
CA CYS A 8 16.99 16.18 -17.31
C CYS A 8 16.31 14.83 -17.03
N THR A 9 16.88 13.76 -17.58
CA THR A 9 16.58 12.40 -17.15
C THR A 9 17.25 12.21 -15.79
N ILE A 10 16.48 12.36 -14.72
CA ILE A 10 16.93 11.95 -13.38
C ILE A 10 16.95 10.42 -13.37
N ALA A 11 18.07 9.84 -13.80
CA ALA A 11 18.41 8.47 -13.46
C ALA A 11 18.73 8.45 -11.96
N VAL A 12 17.72 8.15 -11.15
CA VAL A 12 17.92 7.92 -9.71
C VAL A 12 18.73 6.64 -9.57
N SER A 13 20.04 6.80 -9.38
CA SER A 13 20.95 5.70 -9.07
C SER A 13 20.54 5.08 -7.73
N LEU A 14 20.04 3.84 -7.78
CA LEU A 14 19.71 3.01 -6.61
C LEU A 14 20.91 2.73 -5.68
N GLN A 15 22.13 3.15 -6.03
CA GLN A 15 23.35 2.75 -5.32
C GLN A 15 23.77 3.69 -4.19
N THR A 16 23.28 4.93 -4.12
CA THR A 16 23.85 5.93 -3.19
C THR A 16 23.07 6.12 -1.88
N HIS A 17 21.85 5.61 -1.76
CA HIS A 17 21.05 5.69 -0.52
C HIS A 17 21.20 4.45 0.39
N THR A 18 22.02 3.48 -0.03
CA THR A 18 22.19 2.18 0.62
C THR A 18 22.99 2.26 1.95
N ALA A 19 23.72 3.34 2.22
CA ALA A 19 24.76 3.34 3.25
C ALA A 19 24.37 3.88 4.65
N ILE A 20 23.25 4.60 4.83
CA ILE A 20 23.03 5.36 6.08
C ILE A 20 21.91 4.81 7.00
N PHE A 21 21.05 3.89 6.57
CA PHE A 21 19.85 3.51 7.36
C PHE A 21 19.78 2.03 7.79
N MET A 22 20.92 1.34 7.85
CA MET A 22 21.02 -0.05 8.31
C MET A 22 20.76 -0.27 9.83
N GLU A 23 20.43 0.75 10.62
CA GLU A 23 20.55 0.67 12.10
C GLU A 23 19.27 0.83 12.94
N VAL A 24 18.06 0.79 12.38
CA VAL A 24 16.82 0.79 13.21
C VAL A 24 15.93 -0.43 12.92
N GLY A 25 16.42 -1.60 13.28
CA GLY A 25 15.72 -2.54 14.16
C GLY A 25 14.40 -3.22 13.74
N ILE A 26 13.96 -3.14 12.49
CA ILE A 26 12.86 -3.99 11.97
C ILE A 26 13.29 -4.51 10.60
N HIS A 27 13.47 -5.83 10.46
CA HIS A 27 13.99 -6.51 9.28
C HIS A 27 13.54 -5.90 7.92
N TYR A 28 14.41 -5.08 7.32
CA TYR A 28 14.19 -4.36 6.06
C TYR A 28 14.42 -5.22 4.80
N GLU A 29 14.99 -6.43 4.95
CA GLU A 29 15.30 -7.35 3.85
C GLU A 29 14.02 -7.76 3.09
N ASN A 30 12.92 -8.00 3.80
CA ASN A 30 11.64 -8.38 3.20
C ASN A 30 10.97 -7.26 2.38
N ARG A 31 11.20 -5.99 2.72
CA ARG A 31 10.62 -4.85 1.98
C ARG A 31 11.30 -4.68 0.63
N TYR A 32 12.63 -4.77 0.61
CA TYR A 32 13.39 -4.63 -0.63
C TYR A 32 13.04 -5.74 -1.62
N GLU A 33 12.97 -7.00 -1.14
CA GLU A 33 12.54 -8.12 -1.99
C GLU A 33 11.10 -7.96 -2.51
N LEU A 34 10.17 -7.48 -1.68
CA LEU A 34 8.80 -7.22 -2.14
C LEU A 34 8.77 -6.10 -3.18
N PHE A 35 9.50 -5.01 -2.95
CA PHE A 35 9.54 -3.90 -3.91
C PHE A 35 10.17 -4.34 -5.22
N GLN A 36 11.26 -5.12 -5.16
CA GLN A 36 11.87 -5.70 -6.35
C GLN A 36 10.90 -6.62 -7.10
N PHE A 37 10.13 -7.46 -6.41
CA PHE A 37 9.06 -8.26 -7.00
C PHE A 37 8.01 -7.38 -7.68
N LEU A 38 7.46 -6.37 -7.00
CA LEU A 38 6.44 -5.48 -7.56
C LEU A 38 6.96 -4.66 -8.75
N ILE A 39 8.20 -4.18 -8.68
CA ILE A 39 8.83 -3.36 -9.72
C ILE A 39 9.20 -4.22 -10.93
N SER A 40 9.88 -5.35 -10.71
CA SER A 40 10.42 -6.19 -11.78
C SER A 40 9.33 -6.99 -12.48
N ASP A 41 8.40 -7.56 -11.72
CA ASP A 41 7.44 -8.52 -12.26
C ASP A 41 6.14 -7.83 -12.70
N TYR A 42 5.78 -6.70 -12.08
CA TYR A 42 4.52 -6.00 -12.32
C TYR A 42 4.68 -4.53 -12.74
N GLY A 43 5.91 -4.05 -12.94
CA GLY A 43 6.19 -2.73 -13.49
C GLY A 43 5.84 -1.56 -12.56
N PHE A 44 5.71 -1.80 -11.25
CA PHE A 44 5.53 -0.71 -10.28
C PHE A 44 6.75 0.22 -10.27
N GLN A 45 6.54 1.47 -9.87
CA GLN A 45 7.60 2.46 -9.71
C GLN A 45 7.46 3.17 -8.37
N VAL A 46 8.59 3.47 -7.73
CA VAL A 46 8.62 4.37 -6.57
C VAL A 46 8.38 5.79 -7.07
N THR A 47 7.24 6.38 -6.72
CA THR A 47 6.88 7.74 -7.15
C THR A 47 7.08 8.78 -6.06
N LYS A 48 7.08 8.35 -4.79
CA LYS A 48 7.34 9.24 -3.66
C LYS A 48 7.96 8.48 -2.51
N GLU A 49 8.95 9.08 -1.89
CA GLU A 49 9.57 8.59 -0.66
C GLU A 49 9.78 9.78 0.27
N LEU A 50 9.21 9.70 1.48
CA LEU A 50 9.38 10.70 2.51
C LEU A 50 9.95 10.05 3.76
N HIS A 51 11.05 10.61 4.23
CA HIS A 51 11.66 10.27 5.51
C HIS A 51 11.47 11.44 6.46
N ARG A 52 10.95 11.19 7.66
CA ARG A 52 10.84 12.22 8.70
C ARG A 52 11.88 11.96 9.79
N PRO A 53 13.12 12.43 9.63
CA PRO A 53 14.20 12.18 10.60
C PRO A 53 13.90 12.70 12.02
N GLN A 54 12.95 13.62 12.16
CA GLN A 54 12.51 14.20 13.45
C GLN A 54 11.53 13.30 14.21
N MET A 55 10.96 12.27 13.58
CA MET A 55 10.08 11.28 14.22
C MET A 55 10.72 9.91 14.03
N ALA A 56 11.12 9.26 15.12
CA ALA A 56 11.91 8.03 15.14
C ALA A 56 11.57 7.05 13.99
N GLY A 57 12.41 7.05 12.95
CA GLY A 57 12.31 6.12 11.83
C GLY A 57 11.01 6.15 11.02
N SER A 58 10.20 7.21 11.09
CA SER A 58 8.93 7.27 10.37
C SER A 58 9.16 7.50 8.87
N PHE A 59 8.51 6.68 8.04
CA PHE A 59 8.64 6.74 6.59
C PHE A 59 7.30 6.58 5.88
N MET A 60 7.29 7.08 4.65
CA MET A 60 6.19 6.90 3.72
C MET A 60 6.75 6.63 2.33
N VAL A 61 6.34 5.52 1.70
CA VAL A 61 6.73 5.16 0.32
C VAL A 61 5.47 4.94 -0.50
N VAL A 62 5.40 5.58 -1.67
CA VAL A 62 4.35 5.35 -2.66
C VAL A 62 4.93 4.55 -3.81
N LEU A 63 4.35 3.37 -4.04
CA LEU A 63 4.55 2.59 -5.26
C LEU A 63 3.35 2.78 -6.18
N THR A 64 3.60 3.05 -7.45
CA THR A 64 2.55 3.26 -8.46
C THR A 64 2.71 2.27 -9.59
N GLY A 65 1.65 1.54 -9.92
CA GLY A 65 1.58 0.64 -11.06
C GLY A 65 0.17 0.64 -11.66
N ALA A 66 -0.02 0.05 -12.84
CA ALA A 66 -1.36 -0.12 -13.37
C ALA A 66 -1.99 -1.39 -12.75
N PRO A 67 -3.23 -1.36 -12.20
CA PRO A 67 -4.21 -0.26 -12.20
C PRO A 67 -4.28 0.57 -10.89
N PHE A 68 -3.40 0.34 -9.92
CA PHE A 68 -3.50 0.93 -8.59
C PHE A 68 -2.15 1.37 -8.01
N MET A 69 -2.22 2.21 -6.99
CA MET A 69 -1.07 2.60 -6.17
C MET A 69 -1.13 1.99 -4.79
N LEU A 70 0.05 1.71 -4.22
CA LEU A 70 0.27 1.25 -2.86
C LEU A 70 0.99 2.32 -2.06
N LEU A 71 0.50 2.60 -0.85
CA LEU A 71 1.08 3.55 0.08
C LEU A 71 1.53 2.80 1.33
N TYR A 72 2.84 2.73 1.54
CA TYR A 72 3.47 2.12 2.70
C TYR A 72 3.74 3.19 3.74
N THR A 73 3.12 3.06 4.90
CA THR A 73 3.28 4.03 6.00
C THR A 73 3.83 3.33 7.23
N TYR A 74 4.88 3.89 7.80
CA TYR A 74 5.37 3.53 9.12
C TYR A 74 5.49 4.78 9.98
N ASP A 75 4.75 4.82 11.09
CA ASP A 75 4.77 5.93 12.04
C ASP A 75 4.70 5.39 13.47
N ARG A 76 5.60 5.86 14.33
CA ARG A 76 5.65 5.53 15.79
C ARG A 76 5.48 4.05 16.13
N GLY A 77 6.08 3.15 15.35
CA GLY A 77 5.93 1.72 15.62
C GLY A 77 4.58 1.14 15.22
N PHE A 78 3.92 1.72 14.22
CA PHE A 78 2.78 1.13 13.53
C PHE A 78 3.08 1.08 12.02
N PHE A 79 2.81 -0.06 11.40
CA PHE A 79 2.98 -0.27 9.96
C PHE A 79 1.62 -0.56 9.30
N ASP A 80 1.34 0.13 8.19
CA ASP A 80 0.19 -0.14 7.33
C ASP A 80 0.57 -0.02 5.85
N VAL A 81 -0.21 -0.72 5.03
CA VAL A 81 -0.15 -0.60 3.57
C VAL A 81 -1.54 -0.27 3.10
N GLU A 82 -1.67 0.87 2.45
CA GLU A 82 -2.92 1.35 1.87
C GLU A 82 -2.88 1.19 0.35
N ILE A 83 -4.05 1.13 -0.26
CA ILE A 83 -4.25 0.94 -1.69
C ILE A 83 -5.30 1.92 -2.22
N SER A 84 -5.06 2.42 -3.43
CA SER A 84 -5.97 3.34 -4.12
C SER A 84 -5.98 3.03 -5.62
N SER A 85 -7.17 3.00 -6.23
CA SER A 85 -7.30 2.79 -7.68
C SER A 85 -6.91 4.06 -8.43
N HIS A 86 -6.37 3.91 -9.63
CA HIS A 86 -6.18 5.07 -10.51
C HIS A 86 -7.48 5.68 -11.03
N SER A 87 -8.59 4.93 -10.98
CA SER A 87 -9.92 5.45 -11.32
C SER A 87 -10.50 6.40 -10.27
N ASP A 88 -10.02 6.33 -9.02
CA ASP A 88 -10.40 7.22 -7.92
C ASP A 88 -9.25 7.33 -6.92
N LYS A 89 -8.46 8.41 -7.05
CA LYS A 89 -7.27 8.66 -6.22
C LYS A 89 -7.61 9.25 -4.86
N ASP A 90 -8.84 9.72 -4.66
CA ASP A 90 -9.26 10.36 -3.42
C ASP A 90 -9.66 9.31 -2.38
N SER A 91 -10.10 8.14 -2.84
CA SER A 91 -10.40 6.99 -2.00
C SER A 91 -9.15 6.14 -1.74
N VAL A 92 -8.81 5.99 -0.46
CA VAL A 92 -7.68 5.20 0.02
C VAL A 92 -8.19 4.22 1.07
N TYR A 93 -7.85 2.95 0.92
CA TYR A 93 -8.26 1.88 1.83
C TYR A 93 -7.03 1.15 2.37
N SER A 94 -7.07 0.67 3.62
CA SER A 94 -6.06 -0.30 4.06
C SER A 94 -6.16 -1.56 3.18
N LEU A 95 -5.01 -2.06 2.74
CA LEU A 95 -4.92 -3.26 1.90
C LEU A 95 -5.53 -4.50 2.58
N SER A 96 -5.54 -4.51 3.92
CA SER A 96 -6.21 -5.53 4.71
C SER A 96 -7.72 -5.64 4.40
N TYR A 97 -8.37 -4.56 3.97
CA TYR A 97 -9.78 -4.59 3.58
C TYR A 97 -10.00 -5.28 2.23
N ILE A 98 -9.04 -5.17 1.31
CA ILE A 98 -9.05 -5.95 0.06
C ILE A 98 -8.86 -7.44 0.37
N GLU A 99 -7.96 -7.74 1.30
CA GLU A 99 -7.74 -9.12 1.76
C GLU A 99 -9.02 -9.71 2.38
N ASP A 100 -9.69 -8.95 3.25
CA ASP A 100 -10.98 -9.36 3.81
C ASP A 100 -12.05 -9.50 2.70
N LEU A 101 -12.08 -8.63 1.70
CA LEU A 101 -13.01 -8.76 0.58
C LEU A 101 -12.80 -10.06 -0.22
N ILE A 102 -11.55 -10.52 -0.35
CA ILE A 102 -11.22 -11.77 -1.06
C ILE A 102 -11.55 -13.00 -0.22
N TYR A 103 -11.21 -12.99 1.08
CA TYR A 103 -11.26 -14.19 1.93
C TYR A 103 -12.48 -14.27 2.84
N ASN A 104 -13.02 -13.12 3.26
CA ASN A 104 -14.12 -13.00 4.21
C ASN A 104 -15.05 -11.82 3.83
N PRO A 105 -15.66 -11.81 2.64
CA PRO A 105 -16.40 -10.65 2.11
C PRO A 105 -17.54 -10.18 3.03
N GLU A 106 -18.07 -11.05 3.88
CA GLU A 106 -19.12 -10.73 4.86
C GLU A 106 -18.60 -10.00 6.12
N LYS A 107 -17.28 -9.93 6.33
CA LYS A 107 -16.64 -9.41 7.54
C LYS A 107 -15.38 -8.59 7.23
N ILE A 108 -15.56 -7.50 6.49
CA ILE A 108 -14.51 -6.49 6.31
C ILE A 108 -14.09 -5.92 7.68
N ASN A 109 -12.80 -5.71 7.92
CA ASN A 109 -12.20 -5.19 9.14
C ASN A 109 -12.32 -6.11 10.38
N ALA A 110 -12.21 -7.43 10.17
CA ALA A 110 -12.31 -8.43 11.25
C ALA A 110 -11.01 -8.73 11.98
N ARG A 111 -9.87 -8.15 11.56
CA ARG A 111 -8.56 -8.52 12.11
C ARG A 111 -8.38 -8.07 13.56
N GLU A 112 -7.95 -9.01 14.40
CA GLU A 112 -7.39 -8.72 15.71
C GLU A 112 -6.06 -7.97 15.59
N VAL A 113 -5.68 -7.27 16.66
CA VAL A 113 -4.44 -6.49 16.70
C VAL A 113 -3.24 -7.46 16.71
N THR A 114 -2.64 -7.70 15.54
CA THR A 114 -1.38 -8.44 15.40
C THR A 114 -0.17 -7.51 15.48
N SER A 115 0.99 -8.07 15.81
CA SER A 115 2.27 -7.33 15.85
C SER A 115 2.64 -6.79 14.45
N ASN A 116 3.46 -5.73 14.37
CA ASN A 116 3.90 -5.20 13.06
C ASN A 116 4.63 -6.23 12.20
N ALA A 117 5.41 -7.11 12.82
CA ALA A 117 6.15 -8.15 12.11
C ALA A 117 5.19 -9.14 11.43
N GLU A 118 4.12 -9.54 12.14
CA GLU A 118 3.08 -10.40 11.58
C GLU A 118 2.26 -9.69 10.52
N ARG A 119 1.92 -8.40 10.72
CA ARG A 119 1.24 -7.57 9.70
C ARG A 119 2.05 -7.50 8.43
N LEU A 120 3.31 -7.13 8.52
CA LEU A 120 4.20 -7.03 7.36
C LEU A 120 4.33 -8.38 6.64
N THR A 121 4.53 -9.47 7.39
CA THR A 121 4.65 -10.81 6.81
C THR A 121 3.36 -11.23 6.10
N GLY A 122 2.21 -11.02 6.73
CA GLY A 122 0.90 -11.31 6.17
C GLY A 122 0.62 -10.50 4.91
N THR A 123 0.84 -9.18 4.96
CA THR A 123 0.68 -8.28 3.82
C THR A 123 1.59 -8.66 2.66
N ASN A 124 2.86 -8.96 2.91
CA ASN A 124 3.79 -9.37 1.87
C ASN A 124 3.38 -10.70 1.23
N LYS A 125 2.90 -11.65 2.03
CA LYS A 125 2.37 -12.93 1.54
C LYS A 125 1.13 -12.71 0.68
N PHE A 126 0.20 -11.89 1.14
CA PHE A 126 -1.02 -11.57 0.41
C PHE A 126 -0.72 -10.90 -0.95
N LEU A 127 0.14 -9.87 -0.96
CA LEU A 127 0.56 -9.21 -2.20
C LEU A 127 1.22 -10.19 -3.18
N LYS A 128 2.04 -11.13 -2.71
CA LYS A 128 2.70 -12.12 -3.58
C LYS A 128 1.74 -13.21 -4.09
N GLN A 129 0.80 -13.66 -3.27
CA GLN A 129 -0.04 -14.81 -3.58
C GLN A 129 -1.31 -14.45 -4.36
N ASP A 130 -1.87 -13.26 -4.12
CA ASP A 130 -3.18 -12.87 -4.65
C ASP A 130 -3.11 -11.63 -5.54
N PHE A 131 -1.93 -11.30 -6.06
CA PHE A 131 -1.72 -10.07 -6.83
C PHE A 131 -2.74 -9.90 -7.96
N ASP A 132 -2.96 -10.93 -8.77
CA ASP A 132 -3.89 -10.88 -9.90
C ASP A 132 -5.35 -10.65 -9.46
N LYS A 133 -5.73 -11.16 -8.27
CA LYS A 133 -7.06 -10.88 -7.69
C LYS A 133 -7.15 -9.43 -7.25
N ILE A 134 -6.10 -8.89 -6.64
CA ILE A 134 -6.03 -7.47 -6.27
C ILE A 134 -6.14 -6.60 -7.53
N VAL A 135 -5.40 -6.92 -8.59
CA VAL A 135 -5.48 -6.23 -9.90
C VAL A 135 -6.92 -6.25 -10.41
N GLY A 136 -7.57 -7.42 -10.45
CA GLY A 136 -8.95 -7.55 -10.92
C GLY A 136 -9.99 -6.81 -10.09
N LEU A 137 -9.73 -6.57 -8.80
CA LEU A 137 -10.62 -5.76 -7.94
C LEU A 137 -10.39 -4.26 -8.11
N MET A 138 -9.17 -3.85 -8.45
CA MET A 138 -8.75 -2.44 -8.47
C MET A 138 -8.69 -1.84 -9.87
N ASP A 139 -8.90 -2.64 -10.91
CA ASP A 139 -9.02 -2.16 -12.29
C ASP A 139 -10.25 -1.24 -12.48
N GLU A 140 -10.18 -0.39 -13.50
CA GLU A 140 -11.22 0.61 -13.79
C GLU A 140 -12.62 0.01 -13.96
N LYS A 141 -12.72 -1.21 -14.47
CA LYS A 141 -13.99 -1.86 -14.77
C LYS A 141 -14.68 -2.36 -13.50
N HIS A 142 -13.92 -2.95 -12.57
CA HIS A 142 -14.49 -3.58 -11.37
C HIS A 142 -14.40 -2.70 -10.12
N TYR A 143 -13.54 -1.67 -10.12
CA TYR A 143 -13.33 -0.83 -8.94
C TYR A 143 -14.60 -0.16 -8.41
N PRO A 144 -15.57 0.34 -9.21
CA PRO A 144 -16.81 0.91 -8.66
C PRO A 144 -17.55 -0.06 -7.73
N ASP A 145 -17.67 -1.34 -8.12
CA ASP A 145 -18.32 -2.36 -7.31
C ASP A 145 -17.47 -2.74 -6.08
N THR A 146 -16.15 -2.83 -6.25
CA THR A 146 -15.20 -3.04 -5.15
C THR A 146 -15.34 -1.95 -4.11
N LYS A 147 -15.33 -0.68 -4.53
CA LYS A 147 -15.46 0.50 -3.68
C LYS A 147 -16.77 0.46 -2.89
N GLN A 148 -17.89 0.18 -3.57
CA GLN A 148 -19.19 0.05 -2.91
C GLN A 148 -19.15 -0.99 -1.79
N LYS A 149 -18.59 -2.18 -2.05
CA LYS A 149 -18.51 -3.26 -1.05
C LYS A 149 -17.63 -2.87 0.14
N LEU A 150 -16.49 -2.23 -0.11
CA LEU A 150 -15.61 -1.71 0.94
C LEU A 150 -16.33 -0.67 1.81
N ASP A 151 -16.95 0.33 1.19
CA ASP A 151 -17.68 1.40 1.88
C ASP A 151 -18.83 0.84 2.73
N GLU A 152 -19.63 -0.09 2.18
CA GLU A 152 -20.71 -0.75 2.90
C GLU A 152 -20.21 -1.59 4.07
N GLY A 153 -19.13 -2.37 3.88
CA GLY A 153 -18.54 -3.18 4.94
C GLY A 153 -17.99 -2.34 6.08
N LEU A 154 -17.25 -1.26 5.77
CA LEU A 154 -16.73 -0.34 6.77
C LEU A 154 -17.85 0.37 7.53
N ARG A 155 -18.90 0.80 6.83
CA ARG A 155 -20.08 1.40 7.44
C ARG A 155 -20.80 0.42 8.38
N LYS A 156 -21.00 -0.83 7.97
CA LYS A 156 -21.60 -1.88 8.81
C LYS A 156 -20.78 -2.10 10.08
N GLN A 157 -19.45 -2.21 9.97
CA GLN A 157 -18.57 -2.36 11.13
C GLN A 157 -18.61 -1.17 12.08
N PHE A 158 -18.64 0.05 11.54
CA PHE A 158 -18.74 1.25 12.35
C PHE A 158 -20.01 1.22 13.22
N PHE A 159 -21.17 0.86 12.64
CA PHE A 159 -22.42 0.75 13.38
C PHE A 159 -22.46 -0.42 14.37
N LEU A 160 -21.83 -1.56 14.05
CA LEU A 160 -21.71 -2.67 14.99
C LEU A 160 -20.88 -2.28 16.23
N ARG A 161 -19.82 -1.49 16.04
CA ARG A 161 -18.98 -0.98 17.13
C ARG A 161 -19.60 0.22 17.86
N ASN A 162 -20.49 0.96 17.20
CA ASN A 162 -21.15 2.14 17.73
C ASN A 162 -22.68 2.04 17.58
N PRO A 163 -23.33 1.09 18.27
CA PRO A 163 -24.78 0.90 18.19
C PRO A 163 -25.50 2.11 18.79
N GLY A 164 -25.83 3.09 17.96
CA GLY A 164 -26.43 4.36 18.39
C GLY A 164 -26.03 5.56 17.54
N ALA A 165 -24.94 5.48 16.77
CA ALA A 165 -24.64 6.47 15.75
C ALA A 165 -25.73 6.38 14.66
N ARG A 166 -26.59 7.40 14.55
CA ARG A 166 -27.56 7.49 13.44
C ARG A 166 -26.86 8.13 12.24
N GLY A 167 -26.97 7.48 11.09
CA GLY A 167 -26.48 7.99 9.80
C GLY A 167 -27.42 8.95 9.11
#